data_AF-A0A3P7EB14-F1
#
_entry.id   AF-A0A3P7EB14-F1
#
_cell.length_a   1.000
_cell.length_b   1.000
_cell.length_c   1.000
_cell.angle_alpha   90.00
_cell.angle_beta   90.00
_cell.angle_gamma   90.00
#
_symmetry.space_group_name_H-M   'P 1'
#
loop_
_entity.id
_entity.type
_entity.pdbx_description
1 polymer ?
#
loop_
_entity_poly.entity_id
_entity_poly.type
_entity_poly.pdbx_seq_one_letter_code
_entity_poly.pdbx_strand_id
1 'polypeptide(L)'
;MERARDLFEQCLENCPSKFAMKLYLLYAKLEEEYGLPRHAMNIYNRATTAVEKHEMYSMFNIYIKKATSMYGLTFTRPIFEHAVEVLPEDQSREMSIRFAQMERTLGEIDRARAIYAHCSEICDPRVHGMFWEIWKEFEVKHGNEDTVREMLRIKRSVQATYNTNVNIMSAQMLSTAAGAVTSTIIHERGLMYLLS
;
A
#
# COMPACT_ATOMS: atom_id res chain seq x y z
N MET A 1 -7.32 -31.01 -18.25
CA MET A 1 -7.25 -29.57 -17.91
C MET A 1 -8.61 -28.99 -17.59
N GLU A 2 -9.56 -28.96 -18.53
CA GLU A 2 -10.85 -28.29 -18.31
C GLU A 2 -11.59 -28.76 -17.05
N ARG A 3 -11.75 -30.07 -16.87
CA ARG A 3 -12.38 -30.63 -15.67
C ARG A 3 -11.68 -30.22 -14.36
N ALA A 4 -10.36 -30.02 -14.39
CA ALA A 4 -9.63 -29.59 -13.20
C ALA A 4 -9.88 -28.09 -12.92
N ARG A 5 -9.98 -27.26 -13.97
CA ARG A 5 -10.40 -25.85 -13.84
C ARG A 5 -11.78 -25.75 -13.24
N ASP A 6 -12.75 -26.51 -13.76
CA ASP A 6 -14.11 -26.52 -13.25
C ASP A 6 -14.17 -26.84 -11.76
N LEU A 7 -13.40 -27.84 -11.32
CA LEU A 7 -13.31 -28.20 -9.90
C LEU A 7 -12.70 -27.07 -9.06
N PHE A 8 -11.64 -26.42 -9.53
CA PHE A 8 -11.06 -25.28 -8.83
C PHE A 8 -12.03 -24.09 -8.75
N GLU A 9 -12.71 -23.74 -9.85
CA GLU A 9 -13.68 -22.65 -9.86
C GLU A 9 -14.86 -22.94 -8.92
N GLN A 10 -15.38 -24.17 -8.89
CA GLN A 10 -16.41 -24.59 -7.93
C GLN A 10 -15.93 -24.47 -6.48
N CYS A 11 -14.69 -24.89 -6.19
CA CYS A 11 -14.12 -24.72 -4.85
C CYS A 11 -13.96 -23.24 -4.46
N LEU A 12 -13.67 -22.36 -5.42
CA LEU A 12 -13.45 -20.94 -5.18
C LEU A 12 -14.75 -20.14 -5.02
N GLU A 13 -15.86 -20.56 -5.65
CA GLU A 13 -17.13 -19.83 -5.67
C GLU A 13 -17.66 -19.48 -4.26
N ASN A 14 -17.48 -20.36 -3.29
CA ASN A 14 -17.91 -20.16 -1.90
C ASN A 14 -16.74 -20.31 -0.90
N CYS A 15 -15.50 -20.09 -1.35
CA CYS A 15 -14.34 -20.26 -0.49
C CYS A 15 -14.26 -19.14 0.56
N PRO A 16 -14.18 -19.47 1.86
CA PRO A 16 -13.81 -18.49 2.88
C PRO A 16 -12.42 -17.90 2.60
N SER A 17 -12.25 -16.60 2.82
CA SER A 17 -11.01 -15.86 2.58
C SER A 17 -9.77 -16.52 3.18
N LYS A 18 -9.88 -17.07 4.40
CA LYS A 18 -8.83 -17.81 5.13
C LYS A 18 -8.21 -19.00 4.38
N PHE A 19 -8.92 -19.55 3.39
CA PHE A 19 -8.44 -20.69 2.60
C PHE A 19 -8.14 -20.31 1.14
N ALA A 20 -8.53 -19.10 0.73
CA ALA A 20 -8.40 -18.64 -0.64
C ALA A 20 -6.94 -18.71 -1.10
N MET A 21 -5.99 -18.20 -0.30
CA MET A 21 -4.57 -18.15 -0.72
C MET A 21 -4.05 -19.52 -1.15
N LYS A 22 -4.30 -20.56 -0.34
CA LYS A 22 -3.82 -21.92 -0.66
C LYS A 22 -4.47 -22.48 -1.92
N LEU A 23 -5.77 -22.30 -2.10
CA LEU A 23 -6.48 -22.80 -3.29
C LEU A 23 -6.04 -22.08 -4.55
N TYR A 24 -5.93 -20.75 -4.52
CA TYR A 24 -5.43 -19.96 -5.65
C TYR A 24 -4.00 -20.34 -6.03
N LEU A 25 -3.12 -20.56 -5.05
CA LEU A 25 -1.73 -20.99 -5.34
C LEU A 25 -1.67 -22.37 -5.99
N LEU A 26 -2.49 -23.32 -5.52
CA LEU A 26 -2.58 -24.65 -6.13
C LEU A 26 -3.14 -24.56 -7.56
N TYR A 27 -4.17 -23.73 -7.77
CA TYR A 27 -4.76 -23.56 -9.08
C TYR A 27 -3.80 -22.88 -10.06
N ALA A 28 -3.13 -21.81 -9.64
CA ALA A 28 -2.13 -21.13 -10.45
C ALA A 28 -0.97 -22.08 -10.81
N LYS A 29 -0.51 -22.90 -9.86
CA LYS A 29 0.52 -23.92 -10.10
C LYS A 29 0.07 -24.97 -11.13
N LEU A 30 -1.19 -25.42 -11.08
CA LEU A 30 -1.74 -26.31 -12.10
C LEU A 30 -1.68 -25.65 -13.50
N GLU A 31 -2.07 -24.38 -13.62
CA GLU A 31 -2.00 -23.63 -14.88
C GLU A 31 -0.57 -23.38 -15.35
N GLU A 32 0.39 -23.21 -14.44
CA GLU A 32 1.81 -23.10 -14.79
C GLU A 32 2.37 -24.39 -15.38
N GLU A 33 2.03 -25.54 -14.80
CA GLU A 33 2.61 -26.83 -15.17
C GLU A 33 1.97 -27.43 -16.43
N TYR A 34 0.65 -27.28 -16.60
CA TYR A 34 -0.10 -27.98 -17.64
C TYR A 34 -1.00 -27.07 -18.49
N GLY A 35 -1.14 -25.80 -18.09
CA GLY A 35 -2.05 -24.84 -18.68
C GLY A 35 -1.35 -23.80 -19.55
N LEU A 36 -1.97 -22.62 -19.64
CA LEU A 36 -1.35 -21.48 -20.31
C LEU A 36 -0.78 -20.52 -19.26
N PRO A 37 0.46 -20.04 -19.44
CA PRO A 37 1.07 -19.00 -18.62
C PRO A 37 0.15 -17.79 -18.34
N ARG A 38 -0.65 -17.38 -19.34
CA ARG A 38 -1.59 -16.26 -19.21
C ARG A 38 -2.74 -16.56 -18.24
N HIS A 39 -3.23 -17.80 -18.20
CA HIS A 39 -4.26 -18.20 -17.24
C HIS A 39 -3.69 -18.16 -15.83
N ALA A 40 -2.48 -18.69 -15.60
CA ALA A 40 -1.82 -18.61 -14.30
C ALA A 40 -1.72 -17.17 -13.79
N MET A 41 -1.34 -16.20 -14.64
CA MET A 41 -1.31 -14.78 -14.27
C MET A 41 -2.67 -14.22 -13.87
N ASN A 42 -3.74 -14.62 -14.56
CA ASN A 42 -5.10 -14.20 -14.20
C ASN A 42 -5.52 -14.79 -12.84
N ILE A 43 -5.16 -16.05 -12.57
CA ILE A 43 -5.44 -16.68 -11.27
C ILE A 43 -4.67 -15.96 -10.15
N TYR A 44 -3.41 -15.59 -10.37
CA TYR A 44 -2.66 -14.81 -9.38
C TYR A 44 -3.27 -13.42 -9.14
N ASN A 45 -3.71 -12.72 -10.18
CA ASN A 45 -4.39 -11.42 -10.03
C ASN A 45 -5.70 -11.57 -9.23
N ARG A 46 -6.54 -12.56 -9.57
CA ARG A 46 -7.75 -12.85 -8.79
C ARG A 46 -7.44 -13.20 -7.33
N ALA A 47 -6.31 -13.86 -7.08
CA ALA A 47 -5.89 -14.18 -5.73
C ALA A 47 -5.62 -12.93 -4.89
N THR A 48 -5.08 -11.84 -5.46
CA THR A 48 -4.75 -10.64 -4.67
C THR A 48 -5.98 -9.95 -4.10
N THR A 49 -7.16 -10.14 -4.68
CA THR A 49 -8.43 -9.57 -4.18
C THR A 49 -9.25 -10.53 -3.32
N ALA A 50 -9.05 -11.84 -3.48
CA ALA A 50 -9.81 -12.86 -2.76
C ALA A 50 -9.24 -13.24 -1.38
N VAL A 51 -7.94 -13.00 -1.16
CA VAL A 51 -7.27 -13.34 0.10
C VAL A 51 -7.58 -12.35 1.22
N GLU A 52 -7.28 -12.72 2.46
CA GLU A 52 -7.40 -11.81 3.59
C GLU A 52 -6.37 -10.68 3.50
N LYS A 53 -6.70 -9.51 4.08
CA LYS A 53 -5.84 -8.32 4.06
C LYS A 53 -4.42 -8.58 4.54
N HIS A 54 -4.25 -9.44 5.55
CA HIS A 54 -2.95 -9.77 6.11
C HIS A 54 -2.10 -10.68 5.21
N GLU A 55 -2.73 -11.43 4.28
CA GLU A 55 -2.06 -12.31 3.31
C GLU A 55 -1.78 -11.61 1.98
N MET A 56 -2.51 -10.53 1.67
CA MET A 56 -2.45 -9.82 0.39
C MET A 56 -1.02 -9.42 -0.01
N TYR A 57 -0.21 -8.90 0.92
CA TYR A 57 1.19 -8.58 0.66
C TYR A 57 2.01 -9.79 0.22
N SER A 58 1.84 -10.92 0.91
CA SER A 58 2.50 -12.16 0.55
C SER A 58 2.04 -12.67 -0.82
N MET A 59 0.76 -12.50 -1.15
CA MET A 59 0.22 -12.88 -2.45
C MET A 59 0.84 -12.05 -3.59
N PHE A 60 0.94 -10.72 -3.42
CA PHE A 60 1.65 -9.87 -4.38
C PHE A 60 3.12 -10.26 -4.55
N ASN A 61 3.82 -10.60 -3.46
CA ASN A 61 5.21 -11.04 -3.53
C ASN A 61 5.40 -12.31 -4.37
N ILE A 62 4.51 -13.28 -4.20
CA ILE A 62 4.52 -14.49 -5.01
C ILE A 62 4.19 -14.14 -6.47
N TYR A 63 3.17 -13.32 -6.70
CA TYR A 63 2.74 -12.94 -8.04
C TYR A 63 3.86 -12.23 -8.81
N ILE A 64 4.52 -11.24 -8.21
CA ILE A 64 5.66 -10.52 -8.80
C ILE A 64 6.78 -11.50 -9.14
N LYS A 65 7.16 -12.38 -8.19
CA LYS A 65 8.24 -13.36 -8.40
C LYS A 65 7.93 -14.29 -9.58
N LYS A 66 6.68 -14.77 -9.68
CA LYS A 66 6.23 -15.65 -10.76
C LYS A 66 6.18 -14.92 -12.10
N ALA A 67 5.62 -13.72 -12.12
CA ALA A 67 5.58 -12.85 -13.29
C ALA A 67 6.99 -12.53 -13.82
N THR A 68 7.94 -12.18 -12.94
CA THR A 68 9.34 -11.94 -13.32
C THR A 68 9.97 -13.19 -13.95
N SER A 69 9.74 -14.38 -13.37
CA SER A 69 10.31 -15.62 -13.87
C SER A 69 9.75 -16.04 -15.24
N MET A 70 8.50 -15.71 -15.55
CA MET A 70 7.81 -16.17 -16.76
C MET A 70 7.87 -15.17 -17.91
N TYR A 71 7.86 -13.87 -17.60
CA TYR A 71 7.73 -12.80 -18.60
C TYR A 71 8.81 -11.72 -18.48
N GLY A 72 9.65 -11.76 -17.44
CA GLY A 72 10.66 -10.74 -17.16
C GLY A 72 10.15 -9.56 -16.34
N LEU A 73 11.07 -8.64 -16.01
CA LEU A 73 10.85 -7.52 -15.10
C LEU A 73 9.81 -6.51 -15.62
N THR A 74 9.81 -6.21 -16.91
CA THR A 74 8.93 -5.20 -17.52
C THR A 74 7.44 -5.53 -17.38
N PHE A 75 7.10 -6.82 -17.34
CA PHE A 75 5.72 -7.29 -17.15
C PHE A 75 5.20 -7.03 -15.71
N THR A 76 6.09 -6.79 -14.74
CA THR A 76 5.69 -6.60 -13.34
C THR A 76 5.17 -5.20 -13.01
N ARG A 77 5.34 -4.21 -13.89
CA ARG A 77 4.86 -2.83 -13.70
C ARG A 77 3.39 -2.72 -13.27
N PRO A 78 2.42 -3.26 -14.03
CA PRO A 78 1.01 -3.19 -13.63
C PRO A 78 0.73 -3.93 -12.31
N ILE A 79 1.54 -4.93 -11.97
CA ILE A 79 1.40 -5.67 -10.71
C ILE A 79 1.84 -4.79 -9.54
N PHE A 80 2.94 -4.06 -9.68
CA PHE A 80 3.40 -3.10 -8.67
C PHE A 80 2.44 -1.94 -8.51
N GLU A 81 1.94 -1.36 -9.61
CA GLU A 81 0.95 -0.28 -9.59
C GLU A 81 -0.30 -0.71 -8.82
N HIS A 82 -0.85 -1.88 -9.14
CA HIS A 82 -2.00 -2.42 -8.43
C HIS A 82 -1.69 -2.66 -6.95
N ALA A 83 -0.52 -3.22 -6.62
CA ALA A 83 -0.13 -3.47 -5.24
C ALA A 83 -0.06 -2.18 -4.41
N VAL A 84 0.55 -1.12 -4.94
CA VAL A 84 0.67 0.17 -4.25
C VAL A 84 -0.70 0.81 -3.98
N GLU A 85 -1.67 0.60 -4.87
CA GLU A 85 -3.03 1.12 -4.72
C GLU A 85 -3.85 0.40 -3.63
N VAL A 86 -3.77 -0.93 -3.55
CA VAL A 86 -4.66 -1.70 -2.67
C VAL A 86 -4.05 -2.06 -1.31
N LEU A 87 -2.72 -2.08 -1.19
CA LEU A 87 -2.06 -2.47 0.06
C LEU A 87 -2.23 -1.40 1.14
N PRO A 88 -2.34 -1.80 2.43
CA PRO A 88 -2.21 -0.89 3.56
C PRO A 88 -0.93 -0.04 3.46
N GLU A 89 -0.96 1.19 3.97
CA GLU A 89 0.10 2.20 3.78
C GLU A 89 1.51 1.67 4.07
N ASP A 90 1.71 0.90 5.14
CA ASP A 90 3.02 0.35 5.48
C ASP A 90 3.56 -0.61 4.41
N GLN A 91 2.69 -1.48 3.91
CA GLN A 91 3.03 -2.45 2.86
C GLN A 91 3.13 -1.76 1.49
N SER A 92 2.29 -0.76 1.23
CA SER A 92 2.34 0.06 0.01
C SER A 92 3.67 0.84 -0.07
N ARG A 93 4.17 1.36 1.06
CA ARG A 93 5.48 2.03 1.15
C ARG A 93 6.64 1.08 0.84
N GLU A 94 6.65 -0.10 1.43
CA GLU A 94 7.66 -1.14 1.13
C GLU A 94 7.60 -1.55 -0.34
N MET A 95 6.39 -1.74 -0.88
CA MET A 95 6.18 -2.11 -2.27
C MET A 95 6.64 -1.01 -3.23
N SER A 96 6.41 0.27 -2.90
CA SER A 96 6.85 1.43 -3.68
C SER A 96 8.37 1.53 -3.76
N ILE A 97 9.08 1.28 -2.66
CA ILE A 97 10.55 1.26 -2.65
C ILE A 97 11.08 0.17 -3.59
N ARG A 98 10.49 -1.02 -3.53
CA ARG A 98 10.85 -2.13 -4.43
C ARG A 98 10.50 -1.85 -5.89
N PHE A 99 9.37 -1.17 -6.13
CA PHE A 99 8.98 -0.75 -7.47
C PHE A 99 9.98 0.24 -8.06
N ALA A 100 10.40 1.24 -7.28
CA ALA A 100 11.43 2.19 -7.71
C ALA A 100 12.79 1.50 -7.95
N GLN A 101 13.16 0.52 -7.13
CA GLN A 101 14.37 -0.30 -7.35
C GLN A 101 14.29 -1.11 -8.65
N MET A 102 13.11 -1.65 -8.96
CA MET A 102 12.87 -2.38 -10.22
C MET A 102 13.04 -1.46 -11.43
N GLU A 103 12.43 -0.27 -11.43
CA GLU A 103 12.59 0.70 -12.52
C GLU A 103 14.05 1.15 -12.67
N ARG A 104 14.77 1.36 -11.56
CA ARG A 104 16.22 1.63 -11.59
C ARG A 104 17.01 0.50 -12.27
N THR A 105 16.64 -0.75 -12.02
CA THR A 105 17.28 -1.92 -12.63
C THR A 105 17.04 -1.97 -14.14
N LEU A 106 15.89 -1.44 -14.61
CA LEU A 106 15.58 -1.27 -16.03
C LEU A 106 16.22 -0.03 -16.66
N GLY A 107 16.91 0.82 -15.88
CA GLY A 107 17.48 2.09 -16.35
C GLY A 107 16.48 3.25 -16.42
N GLU A 108 15.26 3.06 -15.92
CA GLU A 108 14.14 4.00 -16.03
C GLU A 108 14.12 4.96 -14.83
N ILE A 109 15.13 5.83 -14.77
CA ILE A 109 15.38 6.70 -13.61
C ILE A 109 14.21 7.66 -13.36
N ASP A 110 13.61 8.22 -14.40
CA ASP A 110 12.50 9.17 -14.24
C ASP A 110 11.23 8.50 -13.68
N ARG A 111 10.97 7.24 -14.06
CA ARG A 111 9.89 6.46 -13.47
C ARG A 111 10.14 6.16 -12.00
N ALA A 112 11.37 5.75 -11.67
CA ALA A 112 11.76 5.53 -10.27
C ALA A 112 11.56 6.80 -9.42
N ARG A 113 11.91 7.98 -9.97
CA ARG A 113 11.69 9.27 -9.30
C ARG A 113 10.21 9.57 -9.09
N ALA A 114 9.37 9.32 -10.08
CA ALA A 114 7.93 9.50 -9.96
C ALA A 114 7.33 8.59 -8.86
N ILE A 115 7.80 7.35 -8.76
CA ILE A 115 7.38 6.41 -7.71
C ILE A 115 7.77 6.92 -6.32
N TYR A 116 8.99 7.43 -6.15
CA TYR A 116 9.39 8.05 -4.87
C TYR A 116 8.53 9.27 -4.53
N ALA A 117 8.25 10.14 -5.51
CA ALA A 117 7.39 11.30 -5.30
C ALA A 117 5.99 10.89 -4.82
N HIS A 118 5.36 9.90 -5.47
CA HIS A 118 4.06 9.37 -5.05
C HIS A 118 4.13 8.75 -3.64
N CYS A 119 5.12 7.91 -3.38
CA CYS A 119 5.28 7.26 -2.08
C CYS A 119 5.48 8.29 -0.94
N SER A 120 6.04 9.46 -1.24
CA SER A 120 6.30 10.49 -0.25
C SER A 120 5.03 11.07 0.41
N GLU A 121 3.88 10.99 -0.28
CA GLU A 121 2.60 11.48 0.23
C GLU A 121 2.14 10.75 1.50
N ILE A 122 2.52 9.48 1.63
CA ILE A 122 2.20 8.62 2.79
C ILE A 122 3.40 8.44 3.75
N CYS A 123 4.44 9.28 3.62
CA CYS A 123 5.69 9.15 4.40
C CYS A 123 5.96 10.36 5.29
N ASP A 124 5.40 10.39 6.51
CA ASP A 124 5.78 11.38 7.54
C ASP A 124 7.31 11.37 7.76
N PRO A 125 8.04 12.48 7.52
CA PRO A 125 9.49 12.52 7.68
C PRO A 125 10.01 12.27 9.10
N ARG A 126 9.16 12.39 10.13
CA ARG A 126 9.51 12.08 11.53
C ARG A 126 9.48 10.59 11.84
N VAL A 127 8.62 9.85 11.13
CA VAL A 127 8.38 8.41 11.36
C VAL A 127 9.14 7.57 10.34
N HIS A 128 9.12 8.00 9.08
CA HIS A 128 9.61 7.24 7.93
C HIS A 128 10.97 7.76 7.45
N GLY A 129 11.89 8.05 8.37
CA GLY A 129 13.22 8.60 8.05
C GLY A 129 13.99 7.77 7.01
N MET A 130 13.92 6.44 7.11
CA MET A 130 14.57 5.50 6.19
C MET A 130 14.14 5.69 4.73
N PHE A 131 12.86 5.96 4.47
CA PHE A 131 12.37 6.23 3.11
C PHE A 131 13.05 7.46 2.51
N TRP A 132 13.13 8.54 3.30
CA TRP A 132 13.76 9.80 2.86
C TRP A 132 15.27 9.67 2.65
N GLU A 133 15.93 8.79 3.41
CA GLU A 133 17.35 8.47 3.22
C GLU A 133 17.57 7.71 1.91
N ILE A 134 16.76 6.67 1.64
CA ILE A 134 16.81 5.91 0.38
C ILE A 134 16.55 6.83 -0.82
N TRP A 135 15.56 7.71 -0.75
CA TRP A 135 15.27 8.64 -1.85
C TRP A 135 16.40 9.66 -2.03
N LYS A 136 16.97 10.19 -0.94
CA LYS A 136 18.14 11.07 -1.02
C LYS A 136 19.33 10.39 -1.68
N GLU A 137 19.63 9.15 -1.31
CA GLU A 137 20.71 8.37 -1.93
C GLU A 137 20.46 8.14 -3.43
N PHE A 138 19.20 7.90 -3.81
CA PHE A 138 18.80 7.78 -5.20
C PHE A 138 19.12 9.04 -6.00
N GLU A 139 18.71 10.23 -5.53
CA GLU A 139 18.96 11.50 -6.24
C GLU A 139 20.45 11.85 -6.26
N VAL A 140 21.21 11.53 -5.21
CA VAL A 140 22.67 11.73 -5.23
C VAL A 140 23.35 10.84 -6.28
N LYS A 141 22.85 9.62 -6.49
CA LYS A 141 23.45 8.66 -7.43
C LYS A 141 23.03 8.87 -8.90
N HIS A 142 21.78 9.30 -9.15
CA HIS A 142 21.21 9.33 -10.51
C HIS A 142 20.65 10.70 -10.91
N GLY A 143 20.58 11.64 -9.97
CA GLY A 143 20.09 12.99 -10.19
C GLY A 143 21.22 14.02 -10.20
N ASN A 144 20.84 15.24 -9.88
CA ASN A 144 21.70 16.42 -9.76
C ASN A 144 21.25 17.30 -8.59
N GLU A 145 21.93 18.42 -8.37
CA GLU A 145 21.58 19.34 -7.28
C GLU A 145 20.12 19.82 -7.31
N ASP A 146 19.55 20.05 -8.49
CA ASP A 146 18.17 20.51 -8.63
C ASP A 146 17.17 19.43 -8.20
N THR A 147 17.38 18.18 -8.61
CA THR A 147 16.54 17.05 -8.19
C THR A 147 16.62 16.80 -6.67
N VAL A 148 17.80 16.95 -6.07
CA VAL A 148 17.97 16.84 -4.62
C VAL A 148 17.25 18.00 -3.91
N ARG A 149 17.35 19.22 -4.44
CA ARG A 149 16.67 20.40 -3.90
C ARG A 149 15.16 20.25 -3.95
N GLU A 150 14.64 19.67 -5.03
CA GLU A 150 13.22 19.38 -5.21
C GLU A 150 12.73 18.34 -4.21
N MET A 151 13.45 17.22 -4.04
CA MET A 151 13.11 16.22 -3.01
C MET A 151 13.06 16.86 -1.60
N LEU A 152 14.02 17.72 -1.26
CA LEU A 152 14.01 18.43 0.03
C LEU A 152 12.83 19.40 0.17
N ARG A 153 12.38 20.01 -0.93
CA ARG A 153 11.18 20.86 -0.96
C ARG A 153 9.94 20.02 -0.65
N ILE A 154 9.79 18.88 -1.32
CA ILE A 154 8.70 17.93 -1.08
C ILE A 154 8.72 17.46 0.38
N LYS A 155 9.89 17.08 0.92
CA LYS A 155 10.06 16.69 2.32
C LYS A 155 9.53 17.73 3.30
N ARG A 156 9.89 19.01 3.10
CA ARG A 156 9.41 20.11 3.95
C ARG A 156 7.90 20.32 3.81
N SER A 157 7.36 20.21 2.60
CA SER A 157 5.93 20.33 2.35
C SER A 157 5.15 19.23 3.08
N VAL A 158 5.57 17.97 2.94
CA VAL A 158 4.94 16.83 3.60
C VAL A 158 5.03 16.97 5.13
N GLN A 159 6.19 17.37 5.66
CA GLN A 159 6.35 17.63 7.10
C GLN A 159 5.34 18.68 7.62
N ALA A 160 5.14 19.76 6.86
CA ALA A 160 4.20 20.82 7.23
C ALA A 160 2.74 20.32 7.20
N THR A 161 2.38 19.48 6.22
CA THR A 161 1.05 18.85 6.15
C THR A 161 0.78 17.97 7.37
N TYR A 162 1.71 17.07 7.72
CA TYR A 162 1.56 16.22 8.91
C TYR A 162 1.50 17.02 10.22
N ASN A 163 2.31 18.08 10.35
CA ASN A 163 2.25 18.95 11.53
C ASN A 163 0.89 19.66 11.65
N THR A 164 0.37 20.17 10.53
CA THR A 164 -0.94 20.81 10.48
C THR A 164 -2.06 19.83 10.85
N ASN A 165 -2.02 18.60 10.33
CA ASN A 165 -3.00 17.57 10.65
C ASN A 165 -3.02 17.22 12.14
N VAL A 166 -1.84 17.09 12.76
CA VAL A 166 -1.73 16.87 14.22
C VAL A 166 -2.30 18.06 15.01
N ASN A 167 -2.00 19.29 14.60
CA ASN A 167 -2.50 20.49 15.26
C ASN A 167 -4.03 20.60 15.17
N ILE A 168 -4.61 20.41 13.98
CA ILE A 168 -6.06 20.43 13.77
C ILE A 168 -6.74 19.35 14.63
N MET A 169 -6.19 18.13 14.62
CA MET A 169 -6.76 17.03 15.40
C MET A 169 -6.70 17.33 16.91
N SER A 170 -5.60 17.91 17.40
CA SER A 170 -5.47 18.31 18.80
C SER A 170 -6.47 19.42 19.18
N ALA A 171 -6.65 20.43 18.32
CA ALA A 171 -7.60 21.51 18.53
C ALA A 171 -9.05 21.00 18.56
N GLN A 172 -9.39 20.05 17.68
CA GLN A 172 -10.71 19.42 17.65
C GLN A 172 -10.95 18.51 18.86
N MET A 173 -9.93 17.81 19.35
CA MET A 173 -10.04 17.06 20.62
C MET A 173 -10.24 18.01 21.82
N LEU A 174 -9.52 19.13 21.85
CA LEU A 174 -9.69 20.14 22.91
C LEU A 174 -11.09 20.78 22.89
N SER A 175 -11.61 21.10 21.70
CA SER A 175 -12.94 21.71 21.58
C SER A 175 -14.07 20.73 21.93
N THR A 176 -13.95 19.46 21.54
CA THR A 176 -14.90 18.41 21.92
C THR A 176 -14.88 18.13 23.41
N ALA A 177 -13.69 18.09 24.03
CA ALA A 177 -13.55 17.96 25.48
C ALA A 177 -14.15 19.17 26.22
N ALA A 178 -13.89 20.40 25.77
CA ALA A 178 -14.48 21.60 26.35
C ALA A 178 -16.02 21.63 26.22
N GLY A 179 -16.55 21.16 25.09
CA GLY A 179 -18.00 21.02 24.87
C GLY A 179 -18.64 20.03 25.85
N ALA A 180 -18.00 18.89 26.09
CA ALA A 180 -18.48 17.88 27.04
C ALA A 180 -18.47 18.38 28.49
N VAL A 181 -17.43 19.14 28.89
CA VAL A 181 -17.36 19.79 30.21
C VAL A 181 -18.46 20.84 30.35
N THR A 182 -18.71 21.62 29.31
CA THR A 182 -19.76 22.64 29.34
C THR A 182 -21.14 22.01 29.47
N SER A 183 -21.41 20.89 28.78
CA SER A 183 -22.71 20.21 28.88
C SER A 183 -22.95 19.59 30.27
N THR A 184 -21.91 19.08 30.92
CA THR A 184 -22.02 18.53 32.28
C THR A 184 -22.32 19.62 33.29
N ILE A 185 -21.66 20.78 33.21
CA ILE A 185 -21.93 21.92 34.10
C ILE A 185 -23.37 22.45 33.91
N ILE A 186 -23.88 22.51 32.67
CA ILE A 186 -25.25 22.94 32.40
C ILE A 186 -26.25 21.93 32.97
N HIS A 187 -25.97 20.62 32.86
CA HIS A 187 -26.81 19.57 33.41
C HIS A 187 -26.87 19.64 34.95
N GLU A 188 -25.72 19.81 35.62
CA GLU A 188 -25.67 19.97 37.08
C GLU A 188 -26.41 21.23 37.55
N ARG A 189 -26.23 22.36 36.85
CA ARG A 189 -26.99 23.58 37.17
C ARG A 189 -28.50 23.41 36.98
N GLY A 190 -28.93 22.72 35.92
CA GLY A 190 -30.35 22.43 35.68
C GLY A 190 -30.98 21.57 36.79
N LEU A 191 -30.24 20.60 37.33
CA LEU A 191 -30.68 19.79 38.46
C LEU A 191 -30.79 20.61 39.76
N MET A 192 -29.86 21.53 39.99
CA MET A 192 -29.90 22.40 41.18
C MET A 192 -31.13 23.32 41.21
N TYR A 193 -31.58 23.83 40.06
CA TYR A 193 -32.80 24.64 39.98
C TYR A 193 -34.10 23.83 40.18
N LEU A 194 -34.08 22.52 39.97
CA LEU A 194 -35.25 21.65 40.20
C LEU A 194 -35.40 21.22 41.67
N LEU A 195 -34.37 21.42 42.49
CA LEU A 195 -34.33 21.01 43.91
C LEU A 195 -34.52 22.18 44.90
N SER A 196 -34.77 23.40 44.40
CA SER A 196 -35.05 24.62 45.18
C SER A 196 -36.49 25.09 45.01
#